data_AF-A0A524QVB0-F1
#
_entry.id   AF-A0A524QVB0-F1
#
_cell.length_a   1.000
_cell.length_b   1.000
_cell.length_c   1.000
_cell.angle_alpha   90.00
_cell.angle_beta   90.00
_cell.angle_gamma   90.00
#
_symmetry.space_group_name_H-M   'P 1'
#
loop_
_entity.id
_entity.type
_entity.pdbx_description
1 polymer ?
#
loop_
_entity_poly.entity_id
_entity_poly.type
_entity_poly.pdbx_seq_one_letter_code
_entity_poly.pdbx_strand_id
1 'polypeptide(L)'
;MLRAIVACGLMALLFIGLGGCGNDGVEPEGVYNRIVLEPTQFPTLKSGLIYAGWVIKTDADSNWLEYQEFGKFFWDEHDFRFLSPTDLTEDIGNTFTIEGNVYDYDMIAITLEPYPNDPDPKPSPTIIALSGIDPERSTLMIFNRSFPNTQNRFAVGTFSDGHFKRTGESRASERFGIWFIELTNEGSPRDTIETYAQGLFLPTLPDTGYLYEGWVALAAGDTVSTGKFFSPAYIDYDNSHCLEGTIPNFPGEDFIKPNSQPANIPPSHWPLNVMSDGSVFITLEPNPDNDVSRPSPFILVSASLPIDTIRARTTSFDMGLVTDRTLPEIKVKFEKSL
;
A
#
# COMPACT_ATOMS: atom_id res chain seq x y z
N MET A 1 34.69 -29.81 29.48
CA MET A 1 36.13 -29.66 29.75
C MET A 1 36.60 -28.41 28.99
N LEU A 2 37.16 -27.42 29.70
CA LEU A 2 37.80 -26.16 29.21
C LEU A 2 36.95 -25.22 28.34
N ARG A 3 36.39 -24.09 28.84
CA ARG A 3 36.98 -22.77 29.21
C ARG A 3 37.72 -22.04 28.07
N ALA A 4 37.16 -20.92 27.62
CA ALA A 4 37.92 -19.71 27.27
C ALA A 4 37.07 -18.46 27.57
N ILE A 5 37.55 -17.70 28.55
CA ILE A 5 37.13 -16.35 28.94
C ILE A 5 38.14 -15.41 28.28
N VAL A 6 37.69 -14.32 27.64
CA VAL A 6 38.50 -13.12 27.45
C VAL A 6 37.65 -11.91 27.82
N ALA A 7 38.08 -11.25 28.89
CA ALA A 7 37.65 -9.97 29.37
C ALA A 7 38.48 -8.85 28.71
N CYS A 8 37.93 -7.62 28.70
CA CYS A 8 38.57 -6.36 29.10
C CYS A 8 38.07 -5.18 28.26
N GLY A 9 37.54 -4.16 28.95
CA GLY A 9 37.17 -2.88 28.34
C GLY A 9 36.48 -1.91 29.31
N LEU A 10 36.92 -1.88 30.57
CA LEU A 10 36.48 -0.88 31.55
C LEU A 10 37.19 0.45 31.23
N MET A 11 36.46 1.47 30.80
CA MET A 11 36.97 2.84 30.76
C MET A 11 36.11 3.72 31.66
N ALA A 12 36.53 3.81 32.92
CA ALA A 12 36.07 4.83 33.85
C ALA A 12 36.85 6.11 33.55
N LEU A 13 36.15 7.18 33.20
CA LEU A 13 36.71 8.53 33.18
C LEU A 13 35.89 9.38 34.15
N LEU A 14 36.52 9.63 35.29
CA LEU A 14 36.21 10.67 36.26
C LEU A 14 36.02 12.01 35.54
N PHE A 15 34.89 12.68 35.77
CA PHE A 15 34.84 14.15 35.73
C PHE A 15 34.49 14.67 37.12
N ILE A 16 35.43 15.45 37.64
CA ILE A 16 35.40 16.17 38.90
C ILE A 16 34.39 17.31 38.77
N GLY A 17 33.54 17.44 39.78
CA GLY A 17 32.52 18.46 39.87
C GLY A 17 33.08 19.89 39.91
N LEU A 18 32.38 20.78 39.21
CA LEU A 18 32.30 22.19 39.53
C LEU A 18 30.85 22.46 39.97
N GLY A 19 30.69 22.73 41.26
CA GLY A 19 29.44 23.20 41.83
C GLY A 19 29.15 24.62 41.36
N GLY A 20 28.11 24.77 40.55
CA GLY A 20 27.37 26.00 40.37
C GLY A 20 25.96 25.78 40.90
N CYS A 21 25.66 26.25 42.12
CA CYS A 21 24.29 26.39 42.60
C CYS A 21 23.64 27.58 41.90
N GLY A 22 23.25 27.41 40.63
CA GLY A 22 22.13 28.14 40.06
C GLY A 22 20.87 27.35 40.37
N ASN A 23 19.97 27.92 41.18
CA ASN A 23 18.61 27.40 41.28
C ASN A 23 17.93 27.74 39.95
N ASP A 24 18.30 27.00 38.91
CA ASP A 24 17.56 27.00 37.65
C ASP A 24 16.23 26.39 38.01
N GLY A 25 15.21 27.25 38.14
CA GLY A 25 13.84 26.80 38.27
C GLY A 25 13.59 25.92 37.07
N VAL A 26 13.58 24.61 37.29
CA VAL A 26 13.13 23.64 36.31
C VAL A 26 11.70 24.06 36.03
N GLU A 27 11.50 24.81 34.95
CA GLU A 27 10.15 25.02 34.43
C GLU A 27 9.56 23.62 34.31
N PRO A 28 8.37 23.37 34.87
CA PRO A 28 7.77 22.05 34.76
C PRO A 28 7.80 21.68 33.29
N GLU A 29 8.42 20.53 32.98
CA GLU A 29 8.54 20.06 31.60
C GLU A 29 7.14 20.13 30.98
N GLY A 30 6.98 21.07 30.03
CA GLY A 30 5.67 21.32 29.46
C GLY A 30 5.16 20.05 28.81
N VAL A 31 3.91 19.69 29.07
CA VAL A 31 3.31 18.48 28.50
C VAL A 31 3.11 18.71 27.00
N TYR A 32 3.82 17.95 26.17
CA TYR A 32 3.66 17.95 24.72
C TYR A 32 2.52 17.01 24.35
N ASN A 33 1.29 17.52 24.34
CA ASN A 33 0.10 16.73 24.06
C ASN A 33 -0.64 17.13 22.79
N ARG A 34 -0.14 18.13 22.05
CA ARG A 34 -0.74 18.59 20.78
C ARG A 34 0.07 18.05 19.61
N ILE A 35 -0.59 17.37 18.69
CA ILE A 35 -0.04 16.80 17.46
C ILE A 35 -0.57 17.61 16.29
N VAL A 36 0.33 18.26 15.54
CA VAL A 36 -0.03 19.07 14.37
C VAL A 36 0.37 18.33 13.10
N LEU A 37 -0.59 18.08 12.22
CA LEU A 37 -0.38 17.43 10.93
C LEU A 37 -0.27 18.45 9.80
N GLU A 38 0.70 18.28 8.92
CA GLU A 38 0.92 19.10 7.73
C GLU A 38 1.02 18.17 6.51
N PRO A 39 -0.11 17.60 6.04
CA PRO A 39 -0.15 16.72 4.90
C PRO A 39 0.18 17.45 3.59
N THR A 40 0.91 16.79 2.73
CA THR A 40 1.16 17.17 1.33
C THR A 40 0.70 16.02 0.46
N GLN A 41 -0.19 16.28 -0.51
CA GLN A 41 -0.72 15.26 -1.44
C GLN A 41 -1.38 14.05 -0.78
N PHE A 42 -1.96 14.27 0.40
CA PHE A 42 -2.76 13.28 1.08
C PHE A 42 -4.05 13.04 0.27
N PRO A 43 -4.48 11.79 0.04
CA PRO A 43 -5.62 11.52 -0.83
C PRO A 43 -6.96 11.65 -0.11
N THR A 44 -8.01 12.04 -0.82
CA THR A 44 -9.39 11.91 -0.33
C THR A 44 -9.79 10.43 -0.28
N LEU A 45 -10.35 9.98 0.84
CA LEU A 45 -10.87 8.61 0.97
C LEU A 45 -12.19 8.41 0.22
N LYS A 46 -12.42 7.18 -0.23
CA LYS A 46 -13.75 6.74 -0.64
C LYS A 46 -14.67 6.51 0.56
N SER A 47 -15.97 6.51 0.28
CA SER A 47 -17.00 6.08 1.23
C SER A 47 -16.67 4.71 1.82
N GLY A 48 -16.85 4.54 3.13
CA GLY A 48 -16.60 3.28 3.83
C GLY A 48 -15.31 3.25 4.67
N LEU A 49 -14.42 4.25 4.50
CA LEU A 49 -13.14 4.33 5.21
C LEU A 49 -12.95 5.68 5.87
N ILE A 50 -12.15 5.72 6.93
CA ILE A 50 -11.68 6.96 7.57
C ILE A 50 -10.21 6.83 7.96
N TYR A 51 -9.49 7.95 8.01
CA TYR A 51 -8.15 7.97 8.60
C TYR A 51 -8.27 7.98 10.12
N ALA A 52 -7.46 7.17 10.80
CA ALA A 52 -7.27 7.26 12.24
C ALA A 52 -5.80 7.47 12.57
N GLY A 53 -5.54 8.42 13.45
CA GLY A 53 -4.21 8.74 13.92
C GLY A 53 -3.90 8.12 15.28
N TRP A 54 -2.71 7.53 15.42
CA TRP A 54 -2.30 6.81 16.61
C TRP A 54 -0.91 7.23 17.09
N VAL A 55 -0.72 7.31 18.40
CA VAL A 55 0.59 7.24 19.05
C VAL A 55 0.76 5.86 19.67
N ILE A 56 1.96 5.28 19.54
CA ILE A 56 2.19 3.86 19.82
C ILE A 56 3.48 3.72 20.63
N LYS A 57 3.39 2.92 21.68
CA LYS A 57 4.52 2.46 22.49
C LYS A 57 4.87 1.05 22.08
N THR A 58 6.16 0.80 21.95
CA THR A 58 6.71 -0.45 21.45
C THR A 58 7.65 -1.10 22.46
N ASP A 59 7.84 -2.41 22.35
CA ASP A 59 8.96 -3.09 22.99
C ASP A 59 10.23 -3.04 22.12
N ALA A 60 11.30 -3.66 22.61
CA ALA A 60 12.57 -3.74 21.88
C ALA A 60 12.48 -4.50 20.54
N ASP A 61 11.44 -5.31 20.35
CA ASP A 61 11.16 -6.08 19.13
C ASP A 61 10.13 -5.37 18.23
N SER A 62 9.78 -4.11 18.54
CA SER A 62 8.79 -3.30 17.81
C SER A 62 7.35 -3.83 17.87
N ASN A 63 7.01 -4.68 18.86
CA ASN A 63 5.62 -5.07 19.10
C ASN A 63 4.87 -3.90 19.76
N TRP A 64 3.63 -3.66 19.34
CA TRP A 64 2.79 -2.59 19.90
C TRP A 64 2.30 -3.00 21.28
N LEU A 65 2.79 -2.32 22.32
CA LEU A 65 2.43 -2.58 23.72
C LEU A 65 1.20 -1.77 24.15
N GLU A 66 1.22 -0.48 23.81
CA GLU A 66 0.19 0.49 24.16
C GLU A 66 -0.01 1.42 22.96
N TYR A 67 -1.24 1.90 22.77
CA TYR A 67 -1.55 2.87 21.72
C TYR A 67 -2.72 3.75 22.16
N GLN A 68 -2.74 4.96 21.63
CA GLN A 68 -3.82 5.93 21.84
C GLN A 68 -4.20 6.58 20.52
N GLU A 69 -5.50 6.59 20.23
CA GLU A 69 -6.07 7.35 19.11
C GLU A 69 -5.99 8.85 19.43
N PHE A 70 -5.42 9.65 18.54
CA PHE A 70 -5.43 11.11 18.67
C PHE A 70 -6.52 11.77 17.83
N GLY A 71 -7.12 11.05 16.89
CA GLY A 71 -8.32 11.48 16.18
C GLY A 71 -8.60 10.70 14.91
N LYS A 72 -9.87 10.73 14.51
CA LYS A 72 -10.34 10.29 13.18
C LYS A 72 -10.67 11.49 12.31
N PHE A 73 -10.36 11.39 11.02
CA PHE A 73 -10.57 12.50 10.09
C PHE A 73 -10.74 12.03 8.65
N PHE A 74 -11.47 12.83 7.87
CA PHE A 74 -11.40 12.79 6.41
C PHE A 74 -10.42 13.86 5.93
N TRP A 75 -9.95 13.73 4.69
CA TRP A 75 -9.14 14.74 4.04
C TRP A 75 -9.82 15.19 2.75
N ASP A 76 -9.89 16.51 2.56
CA ASP A 76 -10.33 17.14 1.33
C ASP A 76 -9.11 17.56 0.52
N GLU A 77 -8.79 16.80 -0.53
CA GLU A 77 -7.66 17.10 -1.42
C GLU A 77 -7.88 18.35 -2.29
N HIS A 78 -9.12 18.85 -2.41
CA HIS A 78 -9.42 20.06 -3.18
C HIS A 78 -9.14 21.32 -2.37
N ASP A 79 -9.66 21.34 -1.14
CA ASP A 79 -9.53 22.48 -0.22
C ASP A 79 -8.33 22.38 0.74
N PHE A 80 -7.61 21.25 0.72
CA PHE A 80 -6.47 20.94 1.58
C PHE A 80 -6.77 21.08 3.08
N ARG A 81 -7.87 20.45 3.54
CA ARG A 81 -8.33 20.53 4.93
C ARG A 81 -8.79 19.19 5.49
N PHE A 82 -8.75 19.10 6.81
CA PHE A 82 -9.27 17.98 7.58
C PHE A 82 -10.77 18.16 7.80
N LEU A 83 -11.55 17.13 7.54
CA LEU A 83 -13.01 17.17 7.71
C LEU A 83 -13.47 16.26 8.85
N SER A 84 -14.52 16.69 9.54
CA SER A 84 -15.12 15.98 10.67
C SER A 84 -15.68 14.62 10.27
N PRO A 85 -15.47 13.56 11.08
CA PRO A 85 -16.11 12.28 10.89
C PRO A 85 -17.65 12.34 10.92
N THR A 86 -18.25 13.36 11.53
CA THR A 86 -19.71 13.48 11.67
C THR A 86 -20.35 14.49 10.73
N ASP A 87 -19.54 15.40 10.16
CA ASP A 87 -19.97 16.44 9.22
C ASP A 87 -18.88 16.72 8.19
N LEU A 88 -19.05 16.22 6.97
CA LEU A 88 -18.08 16.40 5.88
C LEU A 88 -17.95 17.87 5.40
N THR A 89 -18.70 18.80 5.97
CA THR A 89 -18.56 20.24 5.68
C THR A 89 -17.78 21.01 6.76
N GLU A 90 -17.57 20.38 7.92
CA GLU A 90 -16.88 20.96 9.07
C GLU A 90 -15.36 20.74 8.96
N ASP A 91 -14.61 21.84 8.92
CA ASP A 91 -13.14 21.83 9.07
C ASP A 91 -12.79 21.68 10.55
N ILE A 92 -12.10 20.59 10.90
CA ILE A 92 -11.69 20.29 12.28
C ILE A 92 -10.28 20.80 12.61
N GLY A 93 -9.63 21.47 11.65
CA GLY A 93 -8.26 21.92 11.77
C GLY A 93 -7.26 20.76 11.73
N ASN A 94 -5.99 21.11 11.88
CA ASN A 94 -4.88 20.15 11.75
C ASN A 94 -4.20 19.80 13.07
N THR A 95 -4.78 20.21 14.20
CA THR A 95 -4.23 19.95 15.52
C THR A 95 -5.10 18.97 16.29
N PHE A 96 -4.50 17.89 16.74
CA PHE A 96 -5.09 16.84 17.54
C PHE A 96 -4.49 16.88 18.94
N THR A 97 -5.23 16.40 19.95
CA THR A 97 -4.76 16.39 21.34
C THR A 97 -4.87 14.99 21.91
N ILE A 98 -3.83 14.54 22.60
CA ILE A 98 -3.82 13.27 23.35
C ILE A 98 -3.85 13.52 24.86
N GLU A 99 -4.12 12.47 25.62
CA GLU A 99 -3.91 12.46 27.06
C GLU A 99 -2.44 12.13 27.37
N GLY A 100 -1.84 12.84 28.32
CA GLY A 100 -0.43 12.62 28.68
C GLY A 100 0.56 13.30 27.72
N ASN A 101 1.81 12.83 27.71
CA ASN A 101 2.87 13.39 26.89
C ASN A 101 3.12 12.49 25.68
N VAL A 102 3.22 13.08 24.48
CA VAL A 102 3.50 12.32 23.24
C VAL A 102 4.83 11.58 23.30
N TYR A 103 5.78 12.08 24.09
CA TYR A 103 7.08 11.46 24.30
C TYR A 103 7.06 10.25 25.25
N ASP A 104 5.89 9.89 25.79
CA ASP A 104 5.68 8.62 26.48
C ASP A 104 5.50 7.44 25.49
N TYR A 105 5.42 7.75 24.19
CA TYR A 105 5.27 6.83 23.07
C TYR A 105 6.51 6.85 22.16
N ASP A 106 6.70 5.78 21.38
CA ASP A 106 7.89 5.62 20.52
C ASP A 106 7.60 5.98 19.05
N MET A 107 6.34 5.83 18.61
CA MET A 107 5.94 5.96 17.21
C MET A 107 4.62 6.71 17.04
N ILE A 108 4.44 7.27 15.85
CA ILE A 108 3.17 7.82 15.36
C ILE A 108 2.78 7.11 14.07
N ALA A 109 1.51 6.76 13.94
CA ALA A 109 0.96 6.08 12.76
C ALA A 109 -0.34 6.72 12.28
N ILE A 110 -0.61 6.59 10.99
CA ILE A 110 -1.95 6.74 10.42
C ILE A 110 -2.38 5.38 9.87
N THR A 111 -3.58 4.95 10.25
CA THR A 111 -4.23 3.75 9.72
C THR A 111 -5.46 4.10 8.90
N LEU A 112 -5.95 3.11 8.15
CA LEU A 112 -7.28 3.15 7.56
C LEU A 112 -8.24 2.30 8.41
N GLU A 113 -9.33 2.91 8.83
CA GLU A 113 -10.36 2.26 9.64
C GLU A 113 -11.70 2.16 8.89
N PRO A 114 -12.49 1.09 9.12
CA PRO A 114 -13.87 1.03 8.65
C PRO A 114 -14.71 2.21 9.15
N TYR A 115 -15.56 2.76 8.30
CA TYR A 115 -16.47 3.86 8.64
C TYR A 115 -17.84 3.68 7.95
N PRO A 116 -18.97 4.00 8.60
CA PRO A 116 -19.12 4.63 9.92
C PRO A 116 -19.03 3.66 11.09
N ASN A 117 -19.02 2.35 10.82
CA ASN A 117 -19.06 1.32 11.84
C ASN A 117 -17.69 0.67 11.97
N ASP A 118 -16.91 1.17 12.94
CA ASP A 118 -15.68 0.52 13.38
C ASP A 118 -15.95 -0.26 14.67
N PRO A 119 -16.06 -1.60 14.61
CA PRO A 119 -16.36 -2.40 15.79
C PRO A 119 -15.15 -2.62 16.70
N ASP A 120 -13.93 -2.36 16.24
CA ASP A 120 -12.70 -2.62 16.98
C ASP A 120 -12.03 -1.30 17.38
N PRO A 121 -11.90 -0.97 18.67
CA PRO A 121 -11.22 0.25 19.09
C PRO A 121 -9.69 0.19 18.90
N LYS A 122 -9.16 -0.89 18.33
CA LYS A 122 -7.74 -1.07 18.07
C LYS A 122 -7.38 -0.50 16.70
N PRO A 123 -6.14 -0.01 16.52
CA PRO A 123 -5.62 0.31 15.21
C PRO A 123 -5.78 -0.88 14.27
N SER A 124 -6.38 -0.61 13.11
CA SER A 124 -6.37 -1.54 12.00
C SER A 124 -4.95 -1.91 11.61
N PRO A 125 -4.72 -3.15 11.13
CA PRO A 125 -3.40 -3.54 10.64
C PRO A 125 -2.96 -2.75 9.39
N THR A 126 -3.84 -1.98 8.77
CA THR A 126 -3.54 -1.17 7.59
C THR A 126 -2.94 0.17 7.98
N ILE A 127 -1.64 0.14 8.22
CA ILE A 127 -0.82 1.32 8.49
C ILE A 127 -0.39 1.91 7.15
N ILE A 128 -0.87 3.12 6.84
CA ILE A 128 -0.54 3.81 5.59
C ILE A 128 0.64 4.76 5.73
N ALA A 129 0.89 5.26 6.95
CA ALA A 129 2.02 6.12 7.27
C ALA A 129 2.49 5.82 8.68
N LEU A 130 3.81 5.77 8.89
CA LEU A 130 4.42 5.43 10.17
C LEU A 130 5.73 6.19 10.32
N SER A 131 6.01 6.70 11.50
CA SER A 131 7.31 7.27 11.83
C SER A 131 7.63 7.15 13.31
N GLY A 132 8.93 7.16 13.64
CA GLY A 132 9.38 7.35 15.01
C GLY A 132 9.08 8.76 15.51
N ILE A 133 8.82 8.89 16.80
CA ILE A 133 8.68 10.18 17.48
C ILE A 133 10.08 10.70 17.82
N ASP A 134 10.42 11.89 17.33
CA ASP A 134 11.66 12.59 17.65
C ASP A 134 11.37 13.73 18.63
N PRO A 135 11.89 13.69 19.88
CA PRO A 135 11.63 14.72 20.87
C PRO A 135 12.23 16.08 20.56
N GLU A 136 13.22 16.16 19.67
CA GLU A 136 13.88 17.42 19.33
C GLU A 136 13.37 18.02 18.02
N ARG A 137 12.48 17.32 17.27
CA ARG A 137 12.16 17.68 15.89
C ARG A 137 10.72 17.39 15.48
N SER A 138 10.32 18.00 14.37
CA SER A 138 9.19 17.50 13.58
C SER A 138 9.59 16.17 12.93
N THR A 139 8.71 15.17 12.99
CA THR A 139 8.91 13.91 12.27
C THR A 139 8.19 13.96 10.92
N LEU A 140 8.71 13.26 9.92
CA LEU A 140 8.09 13.14 8.60
C LEU A 140 7.52 11.74 8.48
N MET A 141 6.21 11.60 8.50
CA MET A 141 5.55 10.35 8.13
C MET A 141 5.55 10.28 6.61
N ILE A 142 6.30 9.32 6.09
CA ILE A 142 6.26 8.98 4.68
C ILE A 142 5.28 7.82 4.55
N PHE A 143 4.34 7.91 3.61
CA PHE A 143 3.54 6.75 3.27
C PHE A 143 4.47 5.62 2.90
N ASN A 144 4.19 4.38 3.32
CA ASN A 144 5.08 3.25 3.03
C ASN A 144 5.25 3.08 1.50
N ARG A 145 6.26 3.77 0.93
CA ARG A 145 6.49 3.94 -0.51
C ARG A 145 7.46 2.93 -1.10
N SER A 146 7.95 2.04 -0.26
CA SER A 146 9.17 1.35 -0.60
C SER A 146 9.08 0.02 0.08
N PHE A 147 8.55 -0.95 -0.63
CA PHE A 147 9.16 -2.26 -0.55
C PHE A 147 10.52 -2.09 -1.25
N PRO A 148 11.63 -1.92 -0.50
CA PRO A 148 12.89 -1.61 -1.12
C PRO A 148 13.27 -2.84 -1.96
N ASN A 149 13.53 -2.63 -3.26
CA ASN A 149 13.91 -3.64 -4.27
C ASN A 149 12.77 -4.38 -4.99
N THR A 150 11.54 -3.88 -4.96
CA THR A 150 10.44 -4.61 -5.61
C THR A 150 10.37 -4.25 -7.08
N GLN A 151 11.01 -5.09 -7.89
CA GLN A 151 10.72 -5.20 -9.31
C GLN A 151 9.30 -5.76 -9.43
N ASN A 152 8.28 -4.92 -9.18
CA ASN A 152 6.90 -5.32 -9.39
C ASN A 152 6.73 -5.46 -10.89
N ARG A 153 6.31 -6.63 -11.37
CA ARG A 153 6.19 -6.90 -12.80
C ARG A 153 4.83 -7.49 -13.11
N PHE A 154 4.40 -7.22 -14.33
CA PHE A 154 3.27 -7.89 -14.94
C PHE A 154 3.64 -8.41 -16.32
N ALA A 155 2.92 -9.42 -16.78
CA ALA A 155 2.96 -9.93 -18.13
C ALA A 155 1.59 -9.77 -18.77
N VAL A 156 1.58 -9.54 -20.08
CA VAL A 156 0.38 -9.61 -20.89
C VAL A 156 0.34 -10.99 -21.53
N GLY A 157 -0.71 -11.74 -21.27
CA GLY A 157 -0.84 -13.11 -21.76
C GLY A 157 -2.18 -13.70 -21.41
N THR A 158 -2.62 -14.68 -22.19
CA THR A 158 -3.90 -15.35 -21.99
C THR A 158 -3.62 -16.81 -21.69
N PHE A 159 -3.60 -17.16 -20.41
CA PHE A 159 -3.08 -18.46 -19.96
C PHE A 159 -4.14 -19.57 -20.00
N SER A 160 -5.38 -19.23 -19.66
CA SER A 160 -6.51 -20.15 -19.53
C SER A 160 -6.99 -20.72 -20.88
N ASP A 161 -6.54 -20.19 -22.03
CA ASP A 161 -6.88 -20.73 -23.35
C ASP A 161 -6.03 -21.95 -23.76
N GLY A 162 -4.97 -22.27 -22.99
CA GLY A 162 -4.06 -23.38 -23.26
C GLY A 162 -3.12 -23.18 -24.46
N HIS A 163 -3.16 -22.01 -25.12
CA HIS A 163 -2.34 -21.64 -26.28
C HIS A 163 -1.04 -20.92 -25.88
N PHE A 164 -0.93 -20.44 -24.64
CA PHE A 164 0.28 -19.81 -24.10
C PHE A 164 1.57 -20.67 -24.29
N LYS A 165 1.45 -22.00 -24.35
CA LYS A 165 2.56 -22.96 -24.46
C LYS A 165 2.83 -23.50 -25.87
N ARG A 166 2.10 -23.04 -26.90
CA ARG A 166 2.13 -23.68 -28.23
C ARG A 166 2.87 -22.87 -29.29
N THR A 167 3.95 -23.46 -29.80
CA THR A 167 4.73 -22.89 -30.91
C THR A 167 3.89 -22.80 -32.19
N GLY A 168 3.87 -21.62 -32.83
CA GLY A 168 3.31 -21.44 -34.18
C GLY A 168 1.81 -21.07 -34.24
N GLU A 169 1.14 -20.92 -33.11
CA GLU A 169 -0.25 -20.42 -33.08
C GLU A 169 -0.32 -18.88 -33.13
N SER A 170 -1.46 -18.36 -33.58
CA SER A 170 -1.67 -16.92 -33.80
C SER A 170 -1.48 -16.15 -32.50
N ARG A 171 -0.68 -15.08 -32.55
CA ARG A 171 -0.40 -14.20 -31.39
C ARG A 171 -1.58 -13.30 -31.00
N ALA A 172 -2.67 -13.34 -31.76
CA ALA A 172 -3.84 -12.48 -31.52
C ALA A 172 -4.63 -12.85 -30.25
N SER A 173 -4.44 -14.05 -29.69
CA SER A 173 -5.12 -14.50 -28.47
C SER A 173 -4.46 -14.08 -27.16
N GLU A 174 -3.23 -13.56 -27.14
CA GLU A 174 -2.50 -13.29 -25.88
C GLU A 174 -2.65 -11.90 -25.32
N ARG A 175 -3.50 -11.11 -25.95
CA ARG A 175 -3.74 -9.71 -25.59
C ARG A 175 -4.95 -9.58 -24.69
N PHE A 176 -5.43 -10.68 -24.12
CA PHE A 176 -6.67 -10.72 -23.37
C PHE A 176 -6.42 -11.19 -21.94
N GLY A 177 -5.29 -10.85 -21.34
CA GLY A 177 -5.05 -11.16 -19.94
C GLY A 177 -3.86 -10.41 -19.37
N ILE A 178 -3.91 -10.18 -18.07
CA ILE A 178 -2.87 -9.50 -17.29
C ILE A 178 -2.56 -10.38 -16.09
N TRP A 179 -1.29 -10.72 -15.94
CA TRP A 179 -0.81 -11.56 -14.86
C TRP A 179 0.36 -10.92 -14.16
N PHE A 180 0.34 -10.85 -12.83
CA PHE A 180 1.42 -10.22 -12.08
C PHE A 180 2.56 -11.19 -11.79
N ILE A 181 3.22 -11.57 -12.88
CA ILE A 181 4.30 -12.54 -12.94
C ILE A 181 5.52 -11.95 -13.61
N GLU A 182 6.68 -12.50 -13.27
CA GLU A 182 7.91 -12.31 -14.02
C GLU A 182 8.11 -13.47 -14.99
N LEU A 183 8.24 -13.18 -16.28
CA LEU A 183 8.61 -14.17 -17.27
C LEU A 183 10.13 -14.40 -17.21
N THR A 184 10.55 -15.62 -16.84
CA THR A 184 11.94 -15.95 -16.52
C THR A 184 12.67 -16.64 -17.68
N ASN A 185 12.33 -16.31 -18.93
CA ASN A 185 12.89 -16.95 -20.12
C ASN A 185 14.43 -16.78 -20.19
N GLU A 186 15.18 -17.65 -19.51
CA GLU A 186 16.61 -17.87 -19.71
C GLU A 186 16.80 -18.81 -20.90
N GLY A 187 16.58 -18.28 -22.11
CA GLY A 187 16.76 -19.07 -23.32
C GLY A 187 16.55 -18.25 -24.59
N SER A 188 17.33 -18.59 -25.63
CA SER A 188 17.21 -18.06 -27.00
C SER A 188 15.73 -17.91 -27.40
N PRO A 189 15.33 -16.86 -28.15
CA PRO A 189 13.94 -16.56 -28.51
C PRO A 189 13.32 -17.75 -29.25
N ARG A 190 12.75 -18.68 -28.51
CA ARG A 190 11.93 -19.79 -28.98
C ARG A 190 10.56 -19.56 -28.39
N ASP A 191 9.55 -19.82 -29.20
CA ASP A 191 8.15 -19.43 -29.03
C ASP A 191 7.41 -20.16 -27.88
N THR A 192 8.07 -20.42 -26.74
CA THR A 192 7.48 -21.04 -25.55
C THR A 192 7.96 -20.31 -24.30
N ILE A 193 7.04 -19.72 -23.55
CA ILE A 193 7.32 -19.33 -22.16
C ILE A 193 7.17 -20.59 -21.33
N GLU A 194 8.29 -21.16 -20.91
CA GLU A 194 8.30 -22.41 -20.15
C GLU A 194 8.20 -22.16 -18.65
N THR A 195 8.58 -20.97 -18.18
CA THR A 195 8.65 -20.65 -16.76
C THR A 195 8.26 -19.20 -16.47
N TYR A 196 7.59 -19.03 -15.34
CA TYR A 196 7.29 -17.73 -14.74
C TYR A 196 7.54 -17.80 -13.22
N ALA A 197 7.80 -16.65 -12.63
CA ALA A 197 7.98 -16.44 -11.19
C ALA A 197 7.04 -15.34 -10.69
N GLN A 198 7.05 -15.12 -9.37
CA GLN A 198 6.30 -14.04 -8.72
C GLN A 198 6.68 -12.69 -9.32
N GLY A 199 5.68 -11.92 -9.77
CA GLY A 199 5.88 -10.60 -10.33
C GLY A 199 5.71 -9.49 -9.31
N LEU A 200 4.77 -9.60 -8.37
CA LEU A 200 4.58 -8.60 -7.32
C LEU A 200 5.39 -8.92 -6.08
N PHE A 201 6.06 -7.92 -5.52
CA PHE A 201 6.67 -8.01 -4.21
C PHE A 201 5.98 -7.01 -3.30
N LEU A 202 4.79 -7.37 -2.84
CA LEU A 202 4.07 -6.65 -1.79
C LEU A 202 4.11 -7.51 -0.50
N PRO A 203 3.95 -6.93 0.70
CA PRO A 203 3.75 -7.68 1.92
C PRO A 203 2.53 -8.57 1.77
N THR A 204 2.50 -9.68 2.50
CA THR A 204 1.23 -10.37 2.70
C THR A 204 0.41 -9.56 3.70
N LEU A 205 -0.82 -9.23 3.32
CA LEU A 205 -1.79 -8.60 4.22
C LEU A 205 -2.25 -9.63 5.26
N PRO A 206 -2.61 -9.18 6.47
CA PRO A 206 -3.34 -10.04 7.39
C PRO A 206 -4.71 -10.39 6.81
N ASP A 207 -5.25 -11.54 7.21
CA ASP A 207 -6.51 -12.10 6.69
C ASP A 207 -7.79 -11.29 7.06
N THR A 208 -7.64 -10.04 7.52
CA THR A 208 -8.74 -9.20 8.00
C THR A 208 -8.60 -7.75 7.56
N GLY A 209 -9.71 -7.15 7.13
CA GLY A 209 -9.87 -5.71 6.92
C GLY A 209 -9.56 -5.22 5.51
N TYR A 210 -8.59 -5.81 4.80
CA TYR A 210 -8.15 -5.33 3.49
C TYR A 210 -7.70 -6.46 2.57
N LEU A 211 -7.77 -6.20 1.26
CA LEU A 211 -7.19 -7.03 0.20
C LEU A 211 -6.47 -6.12 -0.81
N TYR A 212 -5.48 -6.67 -1.50
CA TYR A 212 -5.05 -6.06 -2.74
C TYR A 212 -6.05 -6.38 -3.84
N GLU A 213 -6.21 -5.46 -4.79
CA GLU A 213 -6.91 -5.73 -6.03
C GLU A 213 -6.08 -5.20 -7.20
N GLY A 214 -5.92 -6.03 -8.22
CA GLY A 214 -5.33 -5.59 -9.47
C GLY A 214 -6.39 -5.05 -10.41
N TRP A 215 -6.01 -4.06 -11.20
CA TRP A 215 -6.93 -3.35 -12.08
C TRP A 215 -6.29 -3.07 -13.43
N VAL A 216 -7.11 -3.13 -14.47
CA VAL A 216 -6.82 -2.58 -15.80
C VAL A 216 -7.71 -1.37 -16.02
N ALA A 217 -7.13 -0.17 -16.16
CA ALA A 217 -7.83 1.02 -16.65
C ALA A 217 -7.72 1.11 -18.17
N LEU A 218 -8.84 1.30 -18.82
CA LEU A 218 -8.95 1.54 -20.25
C LEU A 218 -8.88 3.04 -20.54
N ALA A 219 -8.46 3.42 -21.76
CA ALA A 219 -8.36 4.83 -22.17
C ALA A 219 -9.69 5.60 -22.07
N ALA A 220 -10.83 4.87 -22.13
CA ALA A 220 -12.16 5.44 -21.98
C ALA A 220 -12.53 5.80 -20.52
N GLY A 221 -11.68 5.45 -19.54
CA GLY A 221 -11.91 5.67 -18.11
C GLY A 221 -12.55 4.49 -17.37
N ASP A 222 -12.98 3.46 -18.09
CA ASP A 222 -13.49 2.22 -17.49
C ASP A 222 -12.37 1.41 -16.85
N THR A 223 -12.69 0.67 -15.79
CA THR A 223 -11.75 -0.20 -15.07
C THR A 223 -12.30 -1.62 -14.97
N VAL A 224 -11.41 -2.61 -15.01
CA VAL A 224 -11.76 -4.01 -14.82
C VAL A 224 -10.79 -4.62 -13.81
N SER A 225 -11.33 -5.32 -12.82
CA SER A 225 -10.54 -6.04 -11.83
C SER A 225 -9.84 -7.23 -12.47
N THR A 226 -8.59 -7.48 -12.06
CA THR A 226 -7.86 -8.72 -12.35
C THR A 226 -7.93 -9.69 -11.17
N GLY A 227 -8.81 -9.47 -10.19
CA GLY A 227 -8.93 -10.30 -9.00
C GLY A 227 -8.35 -9.67 -7.73
N LYS A 228 -8.87 -10.15 -6.59
CA LYS A 228 -8.48 -9.75 -5.24
C LYS A 228 -7.57 -10.78 -4.59
N PHE A 229 -6.55 -10.34 -3.87
CA PHE A 229 -5.59 -11.23 -3.21
C PHE A 229 -5.07 -10.60 -1.91
N PHE A 230 -4.81 -11.43 -0.90
CA PHE A 230 -4.16 -11.00 0.35
C PHE A 230 -2.64 -11.15 0.29
N SER A 231 -2.13 -12.04 -0.56
CA SER A 231 -0.71 -12.32 -0.72
C SER A 231 -0.32 -12.35 -2.20
N PRO A 232 0.69 -11.58 -2.62
CA PRO A 232 1.12 -11.54 -4.02
C PRO A 232 1.83 -12.82 -4.48
N ALA A 233 2.16 -13.72 -3.56
CA ALA A 233 2.85 -14.98 -3.86
C ALA A 233 1.89 -16.13 -4.24
N TYR A 234 0.59 -15.90 -4.18
CA TYR A 234 -0.45 -16.91 -4.42
C TYR A 234 -1.51 -16.39 -5.38
N ILE A 235 -2.28 -17.31 -5.96
CA ILE A 235 -3.44 -17.00 -6.78
C ILE A 235 -4.44 -16.12 -6.01
N ASP A 236 -5.13 -15.24 -6.73
CA ASP A 236 -6.25 -14.46 -6.23
C ASP A 236 -7.49 -15.31 -5.91
N TYR A 237 -8.50 -14.66 -5.33
CA TYR A 237 -9.75 -15.28 -4.93
C TYR A 237 -10.74 -15.50 -6.07
N ASP A 238 -10.55 -14.85 -7.22
CA ASP A 238 -11.48 -14.91 -8.34
C ASP A 238 -10.75 -14.97 -9.69
N ASN A 239 -11.26 -15.81 -10.57
CA ASN A 239 -10.83 -15.97 -11.96
C ASN A 239 -12.08 -16.09 -12.85
N SER A 240 -13.03 -15.17 -12.62
CA SER A 240 -14.37 -15.24 -13.20
C SER A 240 -14.37 -15.05 -14.72
N HIS A 241 -13.31 -14.43 -15.26
CA HIS A 241 -13.16 -14.13 -16.68
C HIS A 241 -12.24 -15.13 -17.43
N CYS A 242 -11.58 -16.04 -16.72
CA CYS A 242 -10.81 -17.16 -17.28
C CYS A 242 -11.68 -18.28 -17.90
N LEU A 243 -11.10 -18.98 -18.89
CA LEU A 243 -11.58 -20.31 -19.32
C LEU A 243 -11.16 -21.41 -18.33
N GLU A 244 -11.58 -22.65 -18.56
CA GLU A 244 -11.26 -23.82 -17.70
C GLU A 244 -9.81 -24.34 -17.85
N GLY A 245 -8.91 -23.57 -18.48
CA GLY A 245 -7.52 -23.97 -18.68
C GLY A 245 -6.63 -23.79 -17.46
N THR A 246 -5.34 -24.05 -17.65
CA THR A 246 -4.33 -23.84 -16.60
C THR A 246 -3.91 -22.38 -16.56
N ILE A 247 -3.96 -21.80 -15.37
CA ILE A 247 -3.57 -20.41 -15.10
C ILE A 247 -2.34 -20.36 -14.17
N PRO A 248 -1.61 -19.24 -14.11
CA PRO A 248 -0.58 -19.00 -13.12
C PRO A 248 -1.08 -19.12 -11.67
N ASN A 249 -0.22 -19.60 -10.78
CA ASN A 249 -0.48 -19.61 -9.33
C ASN A 249 -0.14 -18.26 -8.65
N PHE A 250 -0.34 -17.17 -9.39
CA PHE A 250 -0.08 -15.80 -8.96
C PHE A 250 -1.28 -14.94 -9.37
N PRO A 251 -1.48 -13.77 -8.76
CA PRO A 251 -2.66 -12.95 -9.08
C PRO A 251 -2.66 -12.52 -10.56
N GLY A 252 -3.85 -12.41 -11.13
CA GLY A 252 -4.05 -12.06 -12.53
C GLY A 252 -5.33 -12.63 -13.10
N GLU A 253 -5.69 -12.19 -14.30
CA GLU A 253 -6.95 -12.58 -14.92
C GLU A 253 -6.81 -12.59 -16.44
N ASP A 254 -7.54 -13.51 -17.07
CA ASP A 254 -7.82 -13.47 -18.49
C ASP A 254 -9.21 -12.89 -18.73
N PHE A 255 -9.39 -12.11 -19.78
CA PHE A 255 -10.64 -11.45 -20.12
C PHE A 255 -11.30 -12.06 -21.36
N ILE A 256 -11.45 -13.38 -21.37
CA ILE A 256 -11.87 -14.13 -22.56
C ILE A 256 -13.13 -14.97 -22.42
N LYS A 257 -13.56 -15.29 -21.19
CA LYS A 257 -14.69 -16.19 -20.98
C LYS A 257 -15.99 -15.56 -21.50
N PRO A 258 -16.72 -16.25 -22.39
CA PRO A 258 -18.00 -15.75 -22.89
C PRO A 258 -19.00 -15.48 -21.76
N ASN A 259 -19.77 -14.40 -21.88
CA ASN A 259 -20.82 -14.00 -20.92
C ASN A 259 -20.33 -13.69 -19.50
N SER A 260 -19.03 -13.48 -19.29
CA SER A 260 -18.47 -13.08 -17.98
C SER A 260 -18.19 -11.58 -17.88
N GLN A 261 -18.46 -10.81 -18.93
CA GLN A 261 -18.16 -9.39 -19.02
C GLN A 261 -18.69 -8.56 -17.82
N PRO A 262 -17.87 -7.68 -17.23
CA PRO A 262 -18.32 -6.69 -16.26
C PRO A 262 -19.34 -5.70 -16.84
N ALA A 263 -20.34 -5.29 -16.04
CA ALA A 263 -21.45 -4.44 -16.50
C ALA A 263 -21.02 -3.06 -17.03
N ASN A 264 -19.86 -2.56 -16.61
CA ASN A 264 -19.30 -1.29 -17.06
C ASN A 264 -18.54 -1.41 -18.41
N ILE A 265 -18.34 -2.62 -18.94
CA ILE A 265 -17.68 -2.81 -20.24
C ILE A 265 -18.76 -3.06 -21.31
N PRO A 266 -18.72 -2.35 -22.46
CA PRO A 266 -19.66 -2.61 -23.57
C PRO A 266 -19.40 -3.97 -24.24
N PRO A 267 -20.44 -4.74 -24.64
CA PRO A 267 -20.25 -6.04 -25.32
C PRO A 267 -19.37 -6.03 -26.55
N SER A 268 -19.28 -4.89 -27.24
CA SER A 268 -18.36 -4.69 -28.38
C SER A 268 -16.87 -4.73 -28.02
N HIS A 269 -16.53 -4.62 -26.73
CA HIS A 269 -15.16 -4.64 -26.21
C HIS A 269 -14.81 -5.96 -25.51
N TRP A 270 -15.68 -6.98 -25.56
CA TRP A 270 -15.41 -8.31 -24.99
C TRP A 270 -15.18 -9.36 -26.10
N PRO A 271 -14.14 -10.20 -26.03
CA PRO A 271 -13.09 -10.30 -25.00
C PRO A 271 -12.23 -9.03 -24.90
N LEU A 272 -11.78 -8.69 -23.68
CA LEU A 272 -11.10 -7.41 -23.43
C LEU A 272 -9.66 -7.44 -23.91
N ASN A 273 -9.38 -6.73 -25.00
CA ASN A 273 -8.02 -6.53 -25.48
C ASN A 273 -7.30 -5.49 -24.61
N VAL A 274 -6.36 -5.95 -23.78
CA VAL A 274 -5.60 -5.12 -22.82
C VAL A 274 -4.36 -4.46 -23.44
N MET A 275 -4.09 -4.68 -24.72
CA MET A 275 -2.97 -4.03 -25.44
C MET A 275 -3.33 -2.63 -25.99
N SER A 276 -4.24 -1.93 -25.32
CA SER A 276 -4.62 -0.54 -25.63
C SER A 276 -3.82 0.45 -24.78
N ASP A 277 -3.97 1.74 -25.05
CA ASP A 277 -3.39 2.90 -24.36
C ASP A 277 -3.88 3.10 -22.91
N GLY A 278 -4.12 2.00 -22.20
CA GLY A 278 -4.55 1.96 -20.81
C GLY A 278 -3.40 1.88 -19.80
N SER A 279 -3.76 1.54 -18.57
CA SER A 279 -2.80 1.26 -17.49
C SER A 279 -3.22 0.04 -16.68
N VAL A 280 -2.23 -0.55 -16.01
CA VAL A 280 -2.43 -1.58 -14.98
C VAL A 280 -1.95 -1.03 -13.65
N PHE A 281 -2.65 -1.34 -12.57
CA PHE A 281 -2.27 -0.88 -11.23
C PHE A 281 -2.81 -1.80 -10.15
N ILE A 282 -2.21 -1.72 -8.95
CA ILE A 282 -2.67 -2.42 -7.75
C ILE A 282 -3.20 -1.38 -6.76
N THR A 283 -4.36 -1.65 -6.19
CA THR A 283 -4.94 -0.88 -5.09
C THR A 283 -4.95 -1.65 -3.79
N LEU A 284 -5.11 -0.92 -2.69
CA LEU A 284 -5.50 -1.47 -1.40
C LEU A 284 -7.00 -1.23 -1.19
N GLU A 285 -7.77 -2.30 -1.10
CA GLU A 285 -9.23 -2.30 -1.02
C GLU A 285 -9.70 -2.75 0.37
N PRO A 286 -10.80 -2.17 0.90
CA PRO A 286 -11.42 -2.67 2.12
C PRO A 286 -11.97 -4.10 1.92
N ASN A 287 -12.05 -4.86 3.01
CA ASN A 287 -12.65 -6.19 3.05
C ASN A 287 -13.53 -6.33 4.31
N PRO A 288 -14.88 -6.31 4.17
CA PRO A 288 -15.64 -6.36 2.92
C PRO A 288 -15.61 -5.06 2.12
N ASP A 289 -15.54 -5.19 0.80
CA ASP A 289 -15.63 -4.08 -0.14
C ASP A 289 -17.09 -3.79 -0.50
N ASN A 290 -17.53 -2.56 -0.29
CA ASN A 290 -18.88 -2.10 -0.57
C ASN A 290 -19.03 -1.44 -1.96
N ASP A 291 -17.93 -1.22 -2.70
CA ASP A 291 -17.92 -0.65 -4.06
C ASP A 291 -16.96 -1.41 -4.98
N VAL A 292 -17.31 -2.67 -5.29
CA VAL A 292 -16.56 -3.54 -6.21
C VAL A 292 -16.51 -3.04 -7.66
N SER A 293 -17.18 -1.94 -7.99
CA SER A 293 -17.26 -1.39 -9.34
C SER A 293 -16.16 -0.38 -9.65
N ARG A 294 -15.43 0.09 -8.64
CA ARG A 294 -14.44 1.16 -8.79
C ARG A 294 -13.20 0.91 -7.91
N PRO A 295 -11.98 1.11 -8.42
CA PRO A 295 -10.74 0.96 -7.67
C PRO A 295 -10.57 2.00 -6.57
N SER A 296 -10.11 1.59 -5.38
CA SER A 296 -9.68 2.46 -4.28
C SER A 296 -8.66 3.53 -4.74
N PRO A 297 -8.67 4.73 -4.11
CA PRO A 297 -7.72 5.79 -4.43
C PRO A 297 -6.29 5.44 -4.01
N PHE A 298 -6.09 4.41 -3.19
CA PHE A 298 -4.77 3.94 -2.76
C PHE A 298 -4.09 3.07 -3.81
N ILE A 299 -3.58 3.71 -4.85
CA ILE A 299 -2.76 3.05 -5.86
C ILE A 299 -1.35 2.83 -5.30
N LEU A 300 -0.95 1.56 -5.17
CA LEU A 300 0.34 1.15 -4.62
C LEU A 300 1.43 1.12 -5.70
N VAL A 301 1.10 0.54 -6.85
CA VAL A 301 1.99 0.42 -8.02
C VAL A 301 1.18 0.58 -9.30
N SER A 302 1.79 1.12 -10.36
CA SER A 302 1.13 1.25 -11.65
C SER A 302 2.10 1.26 -12.82
N ALA A 303 1.60 0.91 -14.00
CA ALA A 303 2.30 1.03 -15.26
C ALA A 303 1.34 1.31 -16.40
N SER A 304 1.83 1.98 -17.45
CA SER A 304 1.14 2.03 -18.73
C SER A 304 1.16 0.66 -19.40
N LEU A 305 0.05 0.28 -20.01
CA LEU A 305 -0.01 -0.93 -20.82
C LEU A 305 0.84 -0.75 -22.09
N PRO A 306 1.51 -1.81 -22.55
CA PRO A 306 2.33 -1.74 -23.74
C PRO A 306 1.47 -1.60 -25.00
N ILE A 307 1.85 -0.67 -25.88
CA ILE A 307 1.19 -0.48 -27.19
C ILE A 307 1.72 -1.53 -28.21
N ASP A 308 2.87 -2.16 -27.94
CA ASP A 308 3.54 -3.08 -28.87
C ASP A 308 3.11 -4.54 -28.71
N THR A 309 2.25 -4.99 -29.63
CA THR A 309 1.75 -6.37 -29.77
C THR A 309 2.82 -7.45 -29.99
N ILE A 310 4.05 -7.10 -30.38
CA ILE A 310 5.10 -8.08 -30.67
C ILE A 310 5.77 -8.58 -29.38
N ARG A 311 5.85 -7.74 -28.33
CA ARG A 311 6.60 -8.03 -27.09
C ARG A 311 5.79 -8.71 -25.99
N ALA A 312 4.45 -8.62 -26.03
CA ALA A 312 3.54 -9.05 -24.95
C ALA A 312 3.84 -10.46 -24.39
N ARG A 313 4.07 -11.45 -25.26
CA ARG A 313 4.34 -12.85 -24.83
C ARG A 313 5.67 -13.03 -24.09
N THR A 314 6.73 -12.28 -24.43
CA THR A 314 8.09 -12.66 -24.02
C THR A 314 8.70 -11.77 -22.96
N THR A 315 7.96 -10.74 -22.54
CA THR A 315 8.48 -9.69 -21.69
C THR A 315 7.52 -9.46 -20.54
N SER A 316 8.04 -9.46 -19.32
CA SER A 316 7.39 -8.85 -18.18
C SER A 316 7.74 -7.37 -18.15
N PHE A 317 6.74 -6.54 -17.92
CA PHE A 317 6.84 -5.09 -17.87
C PHE A 317 6.98 -4.65 -16.41
N ASP A 318 7.79 -3.62 -16.19
CA ASP A 318 7.99 -3.03 -14.88
C ASP A 318 6.74 -2.22 -14.48
N MET A 319 6.12 -2.58 -13.37
CA MET A 319 5.19 -1.75 -12.64
C MET A 319 6.02 -0.82 -11.77
N GLY A 320 6.49 0.25 -12.40
CA GLY A 320 7.26 1.28 -11.72
C GLY A 320 6.55 1.72 -10.45
N LEU A 321 7.34 2.20 -9.49
CA LEU A 321 6.78 3.03 -8.43
C LEU A 321 6.13 4.25 -9.10
N VAL A 322 5.02 4.75 -8.58
CA VAL A 322 4.44 6.02 -9.06
C VAL A 322 5.47 7.13 -8.75
N THR A 323 6.38 7.41 -9.69
CA THR A 323 7.51 8.35 -9.50
C THR A 323 7.14 9.79 -9.86
N ASP A 324 6.13 9.99 -10.70
CA ASP A 324 5.84 11.29 -11.31
C ASP A 324 4.86 12.15 -10.50
N ARG A 325 4.35 11.63 -9.39
CA ARG A 325 3.72 12.42 -8.34
C ARG A 325 4.64 12.39 -7.12
N THR A 326 4.95 13.56 -6.57
CA THR A 326 5.44 13.63 -5.18
C THR A 326 4.43 12.88 -4.29
N LEU A 327 4.91 12.28 -3.20
CA LEU A 327 4.03 11.42 -2.43
C LEU A 327 3.10 12.19 -1.52
N PRO A 328 2.02 11.51 -1.09
CA PRO A 328 1.49 11.73 0.22
C PRO A 328 2.62 11.71 1.28
N GLU A 329 2.89 12.86 1.88
CA GLU A 329 3.78 13.02 3.01
C GLU A 329 3.01 13.75 4.11
N ILE A 330 3.29 13.44 5.38
CA ILE A 330 2.72 14.19 6.50
C ILE A 330 3.86 14.62 7.39
N LYS A 331 4.12 15.92 7.42
CA LYS A 331 4.99 16.49 8.45
C LYS A 331 4.20 16.59 9.75
N VAL A 332 4.80 16.12 10.83
CA VAL A 332 4.18 16.09 12.16
C VAL A 332 4.99 16.97 13.09
N LYS A 333 4.31 17.86 13.81
CA LYS A 333 4.92 18.65 14.89
C LYS A 333 4.25 18.31 16.22
N PHE A 334 5.03 18.41 17.28
CA PHE A 334 4.56 18.21 18.64
C PHE A 334 4.63 19.53 19.39
N GLU A 335 3.52 19.96 19.98
CA GLU A 335 3.37 21.25 20.66
C GLU A 335 2.93 21.05 22.11
N LYS A 336 3.30 22.00 22.97
CA LYS A 336 2.82 22.06 24.36
C LYS A 336 1.35 22.44 24.40
N SER A 337 0.63 21.96 25.42
CA SER A 337 -0.70 22.49 25.76
C SER A 337 -0.59 24.00 26.04
N LEU A 338 -1.57 24.76 25.54
CA LEU A 338 -1.69 26.20 25.81
C LEU A 338 -2.07 26.50 27.26
#